data_AF-A0A7W5IJ36-F1
#
_entry.id   AF-A0A7W5IJ36-F1
#
_cell.length_a   1.000
_cell.length_b   1.000
_cell.length_c   1.000
_cell.angle_alpha   90.00
_cell.angle_beta   90.00
_cell.angle_gamma   90.00
#
_symmetry.space_group_name_H-M   'P 1'
#
loop_
_entity.id
_entity.type
_entity.pdbx_description
1 polymer ?
#
loop_
_entity_poly.entity_id
_entity_poly.type
_entity_poly.pdbx_seq_one_letter_code
_entity_poly.pdbx_strand_id
1 'polypeptide(L)'
;MTASALVQVRIDPALKERASTVLDKMGLTVSDAVRILLTRIANEGALPFDFAIDPATHDAWFRARVREALEDLRPAIAADDVEAHFAKRRAATAASALEEDGETTAHTETRKRKS
;
A
#
# COMPACT_ATOMS: atom_id res chain seq x y z
N MET A 1 0.96 -21.95 -5.09
CA MET A 1 0.64 -21.46 -6.44
C MET A 1 0.65 -19.95 -6.40
N THR A 2 1.42 -19.26 -7.24
CA THR A 2 1.37 -17.79 -7.33
C THR A 2 0.09 -17.39 -8.06
N ALA A 3 -0.97 -17.06 -7.32
CA ALA A 3 -2.22 -16.59 -7.91
C ALA A 3 -2.04 -15.14 -8.37
N SER A 4 -2.13 -14.89 -9.68
CA SER A 4 -2.12 -13.54 -10.25
C SER A 4 -3.39 -13.31 -11.07
N ALA A 5 -4.07 -12.20 -10.82
CA ALA A 5 -5.20 -11.75 -11.64
C ALA A 5 -4.72 -10.76 -12.72
N LEU A 6 -5.33 -10.83 -13.91
CA LEU A 6 -5.02 -9.93 -15.01
C LEU A 6 -5.87 -8.65 -14.92
N VAL A 7 -5.23 -7.50 -15.05
CA VAL A 7 -5.89 -6.19 -15.17
C VAL A 7 -5.78 -5.70 -16.60
N GLN A 8 -6.92 -5.47 -17.26
CA GLN A 8 -6.98 -4.90 -18.61
C GLN A 8 -7.64 -3.52 -18.56
N VAL A 9 -6.95 -2.51 -19.10
CA VAL A 9 -7.42 -1.12 -19.15
C VAL A 9 -7.13 -0.57 -20.54
N ARG A 10 -8.09 0.17 -21.11
CA ARG A 10 -7.90 0.89 -22.37
C ARG A 10 -7.23 2.22 -22.10
N ILE A 11 -6.14 2.49 -22.79
CA ILE A 11 -5.40 3.75 -22.75
C ILE A 11 -5.02 4.17 -24.16
N ASP A 12 -4.83 5.46 -24.35
CA ASP A 12 -4.23 5.99 -25.56
C ASP A 12 -2.83 5.37 -25.78
N PRO A 13 -2.50 4.87 -26.99
CA PRO A 13 -1.21 4.26 -27.25
C PRO A 13 -0.03 5.20 -27.04
N ALA A 14 -0.15 6.48 -27.42
CA ALA A 14 0.92 7.45 -27.22
C ALA A 14 1.12 7.79 -25.74
N LEU A 15 0.05 7.76 -24.93
CA LEU A 15 0.14 7.87 -23.48
C LEU A 15 0.88 6.67 -22.88
N LYS A 16 0.57 5.44 -23.32
CA LYS A 16 1.26 4.22 -22.86
C LYS A 16 2.78 4.32 -23.06
N GLU A 17 3.21 4.71 -24.27
CA GLU A 17 4.64 4.80 -24.60
C GLU A 17 5.36 5.86 -23.76
N ARG A 18 4.75 7.04 -23.60
CA ARG A 18 5.31 8.10 -22.74
C ARG A 18 5.41 7.66 -21.29
N ALA A 19 4.36 7.05 -20.74
CA ALA A 19 4.37 6.54 -19.37
C ALA A 19 5.43 5.46 -19.18
N SER A 20 5.54 4.52 -20.13
CA SER A 20 6.57 3.46 -20.09
C SER A 20 7.98 4.04 -20.07
N THR A 21 8.25 5.06 -20.90
CA THR A 21 9.57 5.72 -20.95
C THR A 21 9.92 6.41 -19.63
N VAL A 22 8.95 7.05 -18.97
CA VAL A 22 9.17 7.72 -17.68
C VAL A 22 9.43 6.70 -16.57
N LEU A 23 8.61 5.64 -16.49
CA LEU A 23 8.75 4.60 -15.47
C LEU A 23 10.06 3.82 -15.63
N ASP A 24 10.49 3.55 -16.86
CA ASP A 24 11.74 2.85 -17.14
C ASP A 24 12.96 3.64 -16.64
N LYS A 25 12.94 4.98 -16.76
CA LYS A 25 13.97 5.85 -16.15
C LYS A 25 14.02 5.76 -14.62
N MET A 26 12.94 5.30 -13.99
CA MET A 26 12.85 5.06 -12.55
C MET A 26 13.13 3.59 -12.19
N GLY A 27 13.42 2.73 -13.17
CA GLY A 27 13.62 1.29 -12.97
C GLY A 27 12.34 0.51 -12.68
N LEU A 28 11.18 1.03 -13.11
CA LEU A 28 9.87 0.42 -12.88
C LEU A 28 9.21 0.05 -14.21
N THR A 29 8.53 -1.09 -14.24
CA THR A 29 7.61 -1.40 -15.35
C THR A 29 6.23 -0.80 -15.11
N VAL A 30 5.42 -0.67 -16.16
CA VAL A 30 4.00 -0.29 -16.05
C VAL A 30 3.25 -1.24 -15.09
N SER A 31 3.57 -2.54 -15.14
CA SER A 31 2.94 -3.51 -14.26
C SER A 31 3.34 -3.33 -12.80
N ASP A 32 4.57 -2.93 -12.49
CA ASP A 32 5.00 -2.64 -11.13
C ASP A 32 4.26 -1.42 -10.57
N ALA A 33 4.19 -0.34 -11.37
CA ALA A 33 3.46 0.87 -10.99
C ALA A 33 1.97 0.58 -10.73
N VAL A 34 1.31 -0.19 -11.59
CA VAL A 34 -0.09 -0.58 -11.41
C VAL A 34 -0.28 -1.48 -10.19
N ARG A 35 0.63 -2.42 -9.92
CA ARG A 35 0.57 -3.25 -8.70
C ARG A 35 0.70 -2.40 -7.44
N ILE A 36 1.68 -1.50 -7.38
CA ILE A 36 1.86 -0.59 -6.24
C ILE A 36 0.60 0.25 -6.01
N LEU A 37 0.03 0.83 -7.08
CA LEU A 37 -1.19 1.61 -7.01
C LEU A 37 -2.37 0.82 -6.45
N LEU A 38 -2.65 -0.36 -7.00
CA LEU A 38 -3.78 -1.19 -6.58
C LEU A 38 -3.60 -1.73 -5.16
N THR A 39 -2.39 -2.12 -4.78
CA THR A 39 -2.08 -2.52 -3.39
C THR A 39 -2.33 -1.37 -2.42
N ARG A 40 -1.93 -0.15 -2.78
CA ARG A 40 -2.14 1.02 -1.93
C ARG A 40 -3.62 1.35 -1.76
N ILE A 41 -4.39 1.33 -2.85
CA ILE A 41 -5.84 1.52 -2.81
C ILE A 41 -6.52 0.47 -1.93
N ALA A 42 -6.13 -0.80 -2.07
CA ALA A 42 -6.71 -1.90 -1.29
C ALA A 42 -6.41 -1.77 0.21
N ASN A 43 -5.20 -1.32 0.58
CA ASN A 43 -4.78 -1.22 1.97
C ASN A 43 -5.25 0.08 2.66
N GLU A 44 -5.26 1.20 1.94
CA GLU A 44 -5.56 2.53 2.49
C GLU A 44 -7.03 2.94 2.28
N GLY A 45 -7.77 2.23 1.43
CA GLY A 45 -9.19 2.54 1.13
C GLY A 45 -9.41 3.86 0.41
N ALA A 46 -8.33 4.49 -0.09
CA ALA A 46 -8.36 5.77 -0.79
C ALA A 46 -7.40 5.74 -1.99
N LEU A 47 -7.70 6.55 -3.01
CA LEU A 47 -6.73 6.81 -4.07
C LEU A 47 -5.54 7.57 -3.47
N PRO A 48 -4.29 7.20 -3.83
CA PRO A 48 -3.12 7.92 -3.39
C PRO A 48 -3.24 9.42 -3.73
N PHE A 49 -3.02 10.27 -2.72
CA PHE A 49 -3.27 11.72 -2.77
C PHE A 49 -2.63 12.45 -3.97
N ASP A 50 -1.53 11.93 -4.54
CA ASP A 50 -0.88 12.48 -5.73
C ASP A 50 -1.71 12.39 -7.03
N PHE A 51 -2.77 11.57 -7.08
CA PHE A 51 -3.60 11.44 -8.28
C PHE A 51 -4.80 12.40 -8.32
N ALA A 52 -5.15 13.05 -7.21
CA ALA A 52 -6.43 13.75 -7.07
C ALA A 52 -6.33 15.22 -6.64
N ILE A 53 -5.14 15.76 -6.44
CA ILE A 53 -5.01 17.05 -5.76
C ILE A 53 -4.20 18.01 -6.62
N ASP A 54 -4.88 19.05 -7.11
CA ASP A 54 -4.26 20.28 -7.61
C ASP A 54 -3.11 20.70 -6.67
N PRO A 55 -1.90 21.00 -7.17
CA PRO A 55 -0.74 21.27 -6.32
C PRO A 55 -1.01 22.29 -5.20
N ALA A 56 -1.88 23.28 -5.41
CA ALA A 56 -2.24 24.26 -4.38
C ALA A 56 -3.07 23.64 -3.25
N THR A 57 -3.90 22.65 -3.56
CA THR A 57 -4.67 21.88 -2.56
C THR A 57 -3.76 20.95 -1.75
N HIS A 58 -2.70 20.39 -2.36
CA HIS A 58 -1.70 19.60 -1.64
C HIS A 58 -0.91 20.49 -0.68
N ASP A 59 -0.45 21.65 -1.17
CA ASP A 59 0.25 22.63 -0.34
C ASP A 59 -0.61 23.13 0.81
N ALA A 60 -1.91 23.36 0.59
CA ALA A 60 -2.84 23.75 1.63
C ALA A 60 -2.99 22.66 2.70
N TRP A 61 -3.18 21.40 2.29
CA TRP A 61 -3.24 20.26 3.19
C TRP A 61 -1.93 20.10 3.99
N PHE A 62 -0.78 20.16 3.32
CA PHE A 62 0.53 20.01 3.96
C PHE A 62 0.77 21.12 4.99
N ARG A 63 0.48 22.38 4.65
CA ARG A 63 0.59 23.51 5.57
C ARG A 63 -0.34 23.38 6.77
N ALA A 64 -1.56 22.89 6.56
CA ALA A 64 -2.50 22.63 7.66
C ALA A 64 -1.96 21.54 8.60
N ARG A 65 -1.44 20.44 8.05
CA ARG A 65 -0.88 19.34 8.86
C ARG A 65 0.39 19.75 9.62
N VAL A 66 1.25 20.56 9.01
CA VAL A 66 2.43 21.13 9.68
C VAL A 66 2.01 22.07 10.82
N ARG A 67 1.00 22.92 10.60
CA ARG A 67 0.48 23.81 11.66
C ARG A 67 -0.07 23.02 12.84
N GLU A 68 -0.89 22.01 12.56
CA GLU A 68 -1.43 21.13 13.60
C GLU A 68 -0.32 20.48 14.43
N ALA A 69 0.76 20.02 13.79
CA ALA A 69 1.91 19.44 14.49
C ALA A 69 2.69 20.45 15.34
N LEU A 70 2.75 21.73 14.94
CA LEU A 70 3.38 22.79 15.72
C LEU A 70 2.50 23.25 16.90
N GLU A 71 1.19 23.15 16.76
CA GLU A 71 0.20 23.49 17.79
C GLU A 71 -0.04 22.32 18.77
N ASP A 72 0.44 21.12 18.45
CA ASP A 72 0.34 19.94 19.30
C ASP A 72 1.20 20.09 20.56
N LEU A 73 0.53 20.20 21.71
CA LEU A 73 1.16 20.34 23.03
C LEU A 73 1.53 18.99 23.67
N ARG A 74 1.30 17.86 22.99
CA ARG A 74 1.68 16.56 23.53
C ARG A 74 3.20 16.47 23.69
N PRO A 75 3.66 15.79 24.75
CA PRO A 75 5.09 15.62 24.99
C PRO A 75 5.74 14.84 23.84
N ALA A 76 6.97 15.23 23.50
CA ALA A 76 7.78 14.50 22.53
C ALA A 76 7.97 13.05 22.99
N ILE A 77 7.88 12.12 22.04
CA ILE A 77 8.08 10.69 22.28
C ILE A 77 9.56 10.38 22.02
N ALA A 78 10.18 9.59 22.89
CA ALA A 78 11.56 9.16 22.68
C ALA A 78 11.67 8.25 21.44
N ALA A 79 12.78 8.34 20.71
CA ALA A 79 12.98 7.57 19.48
C ALA A 79 12.85 6.05 19.71
N ASP A 80 13.39 5.55 20.84
CA ASP A 80 13.34 4.14 21.22
C ASP A 80 11.90 3.64 21.40
N ASP A 81 11.02 4.47 22.00
CA ASP A 81 9.61 4.14 22.21
C ASP A 81 8.85 4.09 20.88
N VAL A 82 9.17 5.00 19.95
CA VAL A 82 8.63 5.00 18.59
C VAL A 82 9.05 3.74 17.84
N GLU A 83 10.33 3.39 17.90
CA GLU A 83 10.88 2.21 17.24
C GLU A 83 10.24 0.93 17.78
N ALA A 84 10.13 0.79 19.11
CA ALA A 84 9.47 -0.33 19.75
C ALA A 84 7.98 -0.43 19.35
N HIS A 85 7.27 0.70 19.29
CA HIS A 85 5.88 0.73 18.84
C HIS A 85 5.72 0.22 17.40
N PHE A 86 6.55 0.71 16.48
CA PHE A 86 6.47 0.28 15.08
C PHE A 86 6.94 -1.17 14.88
N ALA A 87 7.94 -1.64 15.64
CA ALA A 87 8.34 -3.05 15.64
C ALA A 87 7.19 -3.97 16.04
N LYS A 88 6.44 -3.61 17.09
CA LYS A 88 5.24 -4.35 17.53
C LYS A 88 4.17 -4.39 16.44
N ARG A 89 3.90 -3.26 15.78
CA ARG A 89 2.92 -3.21 14.67
C ARG A 89 3.33 -4.08 13.49
N ARG A 90 4.60 -4.05 13.09
CA ARG A 90 5.11 -4.91 12.01
C ARG A 90 4.98 -6.38 12.35
N ALA A 91 5.33 -6.77 13.58
CA ALA A 91 5.20 -8.15 14.04
C ALA A 91 3.73 -8.61 14.08
N ALA A 92 2.81 -7.75 14.52
CA ALA A 92 1.38 -8.06 14.53
C ALA A 92 0.81 -8.27 13.12
N THR A 93 1.18 -7.41 12.16
CA THR A 93 0.77 -7.58 10.76
C THR A 93 1.37 -8.85 10.14
N ALA A 94 2.62 -9.19 10.47
CA ALA A 94 3.24 -10.43 10.01
C ALA A 94 2.56 -11.67 10.61
N ALA A 95 2.13 -11.61 11.89
CA ALA A 95 1.40 -12.68 12.54
C ALA A 95 0.00 -12.87 11.94
N SER A 96 -0.75 -11.78 11.69
CA SER A 96 -2.08 -11.87 11.07
C SER A 96 -2.02 -12.41 9.64
N ALA A 97 -0.95 -12.11 8.89
CA ALA A 97 -0.75 -12.67 7.55
C ALA A 97 -0.45 -14.18 7.55
N LEU A 98 0.08 -14.73 8.65
CA LEU A 98 0.35 -16.17 8.80
C LEU A 98 -0.88 -16.95 9.30
N GLU A 99 -1.78 -16.30 10.03
CA GLU A 99 -3.02 -16.92 10.52
C GLU A 99 -4.04 -17.14 9.38
N GLU A 100 -4.10 -16.24 8.39
CA GLU A 100 -4.97 -16.40 7.20
C GLU A 100 -4.57 -17.60 6.30
N ASP A 101 -3.29 -17.97 6.29
CA ASP A 101 -2.79 -19.15 5.55
C ASP A 101 -3.07 -20.48 6.28
N GLY A 102 -3.23 -20.45 7.61
CA GLY A 102 -3.49 -21.63 8.44
C GLY A 102 -4.92 -22.16 8.34
N GLU A 103 -5.91 -21.28 8.26
CA GLU A 103 -7.34 -21.64 8.25
C GLU A 103 -7.77 -22.28 6.91
N THR A 104 -7.13 -21.89 5.80
CA THR A 104 -7.33 -22.51 4.48
C THR A 104 -6.82 -23.96 4.42
N THR A 105 -5.76 -24.26 5.17
CA THR A 105 -5.13 -25.59 5.16
C THR A 105 -5.93 -26.62 5.98
N ALA A 106 -6.52 -26.21 7.09
CA ALA A 106 -7.34 -27.08 7.94
C ALA A 106 -8.62 -27.59 7.24
N HIS A 107 -9.20 -26.81 6.32
CA HIS A 107 -10.43 -27.22 5.61
C HIS A 107 -10.19 -28.27 4.51
N THR A 108 -8.96 -28.43 4.02
CA THR A 108 -8.65 -29.37 2.93
C THR A 108 -8.21 -30.75 3.42
N GLU A 109 -7.68 -30.88 4.63
CA GLU A 109 -7.29 -32.20 5.18
C GLU A 109 -8.49 -33.03 5.68
N THR A 110 -9.55 -32.41 6.17
CA THR A 110 -10.72 -33.15 6.71
C THR A 110 -11.56 -33.84 5.63
N ARG A 111 -11.41 -33.44 4.36
CA ARG A 111 -12.15 -34.04 3.23
C ARG A 111 -11.48 -35.31 2.66
N LYS A 112 -10.21 -35.57 2.97
CA LYS A 112 -9.46 -36.71 2.42
C LYS A 112 -9.48 -37.97 3.28
N ARG A 113 -10.00 -37.91 4.52
CA ARG A 113 -10.16 -39.07 5.42
C ARG A 113 -11.52 -39.78 5.33
N LYS A 114 -12.41 -39.33 4.44
CA LYS A 114 -13.76 -39.90 4.24
C LYS A 114 -14.03 -40.29 2.79
N SER A 115 -13.03 -40.86 2.13
CA SER A 115 -13.17 -41.60 0.86
C SER A 115 -12.36 -42.88 0.92
#